data_AF-A0A9X9A5F1-F1
#
_entry.id   AF-A0A9X9A5F1-F1
#
_cell.length_a   1.000
_cell.length_b   1.000
_cell.length_c   1.000
_cell.angle_alpha   90.00
_cell.angle_beta   90.00
_cell.angle_gamma   90.00
#
_symmetry.space_group_name_H-M   'P 1'
#
loop_
_entity.id
_entity.type
_entity.pdbx_description
1 polymer ?
#
loop_
_entity_poly.entity_id
_entity_poly.type
_entity_poly.pdbx_seq_one_letter_code
_entity_poly.pdbx_strand_id
1 'polypeptide(L)'
;GGVKTNCDGETSIPNLYAVGEVACNGVHGANRLASNSLLEGLVFGKRIGRHILSRETKEKVNMLAEKEAKFIVLNHLPTKEEIQKCMMKYVGIVRTEQSLSYAKRWLSKYGVRNMILQHDVLTNEEITLINMLTVCELIVVSALQREESIGGHYRSDYPDRNIGKKEIVRVKRKRQLV
;
A
#
# COMPACT_ATOMS: atom_id res chain seq x y z
N GLY A 1 -2.47 4.18 7.45
CA GLY A 1 -2.67 3.29 6.28
C GLY A 1 -1.62 2.20 6.34
N GLY A 2 -1.32 1.53 5.23
CA GLY A 2 -0.23 0.54 5.18
C GLY A 2 -0.69 -0.90 5.00
N VAL A 3 0.23 -1.83 5.22
CA VAL A 3 0.02 -3.29 5.15
C VAL A 3 -0.87 -3.72 6.30
N LYS A 4 -2.03 -4.30 6.01
CA LYS A 4 -2.95 -4.80 7.05
C LYS A 4 -2.25 -5.89 7.87
N THR A 5 -2.30 -5.73 9.18
CA THR A 5 -1.81 -6.73 10.14
C THR A 5 -2.87 -7.11 11.16
N ASN A 6 -2.69 -8.28 11.78
CA ASN A 6 -3.40 -8.62 13.01
C ASN A 6 -2.72 -7.98 14.25
N CYS A 7 -3.22 -8.30 15.44
CA CYS A 7 -2.68 -7.74 16.68
C CYS A 7 -1.22 -8.16 16.96
N ASP A 8 -0.76 -9.26 16.38
CA ASP A 8 0.60 -9.79 16.53
C ASP A 8 1.53 -9.38 15.36
N GLY A 9 1.07 -8.44 14.51
CA GLY A 9 1.86 -7.87 13.42
C GLY A 9 1.98 -8.76 12.18
N GLU A 10 1.27 -9.88 12.14
CA GLU A 10 1.26 -10.79 10.99
C GLU A 10 0.45 -10.19 9.85
N THR A 11 0.99 -10.30 8.64
CA THR A 11 0.27 -9.96 7.41
C THR A 11 -0.59 -11.13 6.94
N SER A 12 -1.29 -10.98 5.80
CA SER A 12 -1.98 -12.10 5.15
C SER A 12 -1.03 -13.10 4.48
N ILE A 13 0.27 -12.80 4.40
CA ILE A 13 1.30 -13.70 3.90
C ILE A 13 1.97 -14.37 5.11
N PRO A 14 1.97 -15.72 5.21
CA PRO A 14 2.62 -16.44 6.30
C PRO A 14 4.09 -16.03 6.46
N ASN A 15 4.54 -15.91 7.71
CA ASN A 15 5.90 -15.51 8.09
C ASN A 15 6.34 -14.11 7.62
N LEU A 16 5.43 -13.30 7.07
CA LEU A 16 5.67 -11.89 6.77
C LEU A 16 4.96 -11.02 7.80
N TYR A 17 5.73 -10.13 8.43
CA TYR A 17 5.27 -9.19 9.46
C TYR A 17 5.42 -7.75 8.97
N ALA A 18 4.62 -6.83 9.53
CA ALA A 18 4.78 -5.40 9.32
C ALA A 18 4.63 -4.64 10.64
N VAL A 19 5.44 -3.60 10.84
CA VAL A 19 5.50 -2.81 12.08
C VAL A 19 5.74 -1.33 11.81
N GLY A 20 5.23 -0.46 12.67
CA GLY A 20 5.38 0.99 12.52
C GLY A 20 4.55 1.54 11.36
N GLU A 21 5.03 2.61 10.73
CA GLU A 21 4.27 3.36 9.72
C GLU A 21 3.87 2.55 8.48
N VAL A 22 4.64 1.51 8.14
CA VAL A 22 4.30 0.61 7.04
C VAL A 22 3.09 -0.28 7.35
N ALA A 23 2.72 -0.45 8.62
CA ALA A 23 1.64 -1.33 9.06
C ALA A 23 0.31 -0.59 9.24
N CYS A 24 -0.78 -1.32 9.04
CA CYS A 24 -2.15 -0.91 9.34
C CYS A 24 -2.74 -1.86 10.38
N ASN A 25 -2.38 -1.64 11.65
CA ASN A 25 -2.84 -2.39 12.83
C ASN A 25 -4.16 -1.84 13.43
N GLY A 26 -4.68 -0.74 12.89
CA GLY A 26 -5.95 -0.13 13.30
C GLY A 26 -5.85 0.97 14.37
N VAL A 27 -4.68 1.23 14.98
CA VAL A 27 -4.57 2.18 16.10
C VAL A 27 -4.82 3.64 15.74
N HIS A 28 -4.56 4.03 14.49
CA HIS A 28 -4.71 5.42 14.02
C HIS A 28 -6.05 5.71 13.33
N GLY A 29 -6.88 4.70 13.04
CA GLY A 29 -8.14 4.89 12.32
C GLY A 29 -7.99 5.77 11.05
N ALA A 30 -8.80 6.83 10.96
CA ALA A 30 -8.80 7.77 9.83
C ALA A 30 -7.96 9.04 10.06
N ASN A 31 -7.43 9.26 11.26
CA ASN A 31 -6.54 10.37 11.55
C ASN A 31 -5.57 10.01 12.68
N ARG A 32 -4.27 10.21 12.44
CA ARG A 32 -3.24 9.92 13.43
C ARG A 32 -3.15 11.06 14.44
N LEU A 33 -3.10 10.70 15.73
CA LEU A 33 -2.74 11.65 16.79
C LEU A 33 -1.22 11.86 16.81
N ALA A 34 -0.80 13.10 17.10
CA ALA A 34 0.62 13.43 17.25
C ALA A 34 1.31 12.53 18.29
N SER A 35 2.61 12.32 18.13
CA SER A 35 3.47 11.53 19.05
C SER A 35 3.18 10.01 19.14
N ASN A 36 2.15 9.48 18.47
CA ASN A 36 1.80 8.06 18.58
C ASN A 36 2.61 7.09 17.70
N SER A 37 3.31 7.52 16.63
CA SER A 37 3.99 6.51 15.77
C SER A 37 5.30 5.98 16.31
N LEU A 38 6.03 6.73 17.12
CA LEU A 38 7.20 6.15 17.78
C LEU A 38 6.75 5.07 18.78
N LEU A 39 5.70 5.36 19.54
CA LEU A 39 5.09 4.41 20.47
C LEU A 39 4.52 3.18 19.74
N GLU A 40 3.86 3.37 18.60
CA GLU A 40 3.41 2.28 17.74
C GLU A 40 4.58 1.36 17.36
N GLY A 41 5.66 1.91 16.81
CA GLY A 41 6.84 1.14 16.42
C GLY A 41 7.42 0.35 17.59
N LEU A 42 7.57 0.99 18.75
CA LEU A 42 8.14 0.37 19.96
C LEU A 42 7.25 -0.74 20.52
N VAL A 43 5.95 -0.48 20.68
CA VAL A 43 4.99 -1.41 21.28
C VAL A 43 4.79 -2.62 20.37
N PHE A 44 4.50 -2.40 19.09
CA PHE A 44 4.30 -3.50 18.15
C PHE A 44 5.60 -4.23 17.84
N GLY A 45 6.74 -3.54 17.77
CA GLY A 45 8.04 -4.20 17.57
C GLY A 45 8.38 -5.16 18.70
N LYS A 46 8.21 -4.74 19.96
CA LYS A 46 8.41 -5.62 21.12
C LYS A 46 7.43 -6.80 21.12
N ARG A 47 6.18 -6.58 20.73
CA ARG A 47 5.15 -7.62 20.65
C ARG A 47 5.48 -8.65 19.57
N ILE A 48 5.80 -8.20 18.35
CA ILE A 48 6.17 -9.05 17.22
C ILE A 48 7.42 -9.87 17.57
N GLY A 49 8.43 -9.25 18.17
CA GLY A 49 9.64 -9.98 18.60
C GLY A 49 9.33 -11.12 19.56
N ARG A 50 8.46 -10.90 20.55
CA ARG A 50 8.01 -11.96 21.48
C ARG A 50 7.18 -13.03 20.78
N HIS A 51 6.30 -12.64 19.86
CA HIS A 51 5.49 -13.57 19.08
C HIS A 51 6.38 -14.50 18.25
N ILE A 52 7.33 -13.95 17.50
CA ILE A 52 8.28 -14.72 16.69
C ILE A 52 9.06 -15.71 17.55
N LEU A 53 9.59 -15.27 18.70
CA LEU A 53 10.36 -16.14 19.61
C LEU A 53 9.52 -17.25 20.26
N SER A 54 8.21 -17.06 20.38
CA SER A 54 7.31 -18.06 20.96
C SER A 54 6.89 -19.16 19.98
N ARG A 55 7.17 -19.00 18.68
CA ARG A 55 6.78 -19.96 17.65
C ARG A 55 7.93 -20.92 17.36
N GLU A 56 7.62 -22.20 17.34
CA GLU A 56 8.53 -23.21 16.77
C GLU A 56 8.66 -22.98 15.26
N THR A 57 9.88 -22.78 14.76
CA THR A 57 10.19 -22.70 13.33
C THR A 57 9.99 -24.08 12.69
N LYS A 58 8.77 -24.36 12.21
CA LYS A 58 8.40 -25.67 11.65
C LYS A 58 8.64 -25.84 10.15
N GLU A 59 8.90 -24.76 9.40
CA GLU A 59 9.00 -24.85 7.95
C GLU A 59 10.43 -24.66 7.45
N LYS A 60 10.94 -25.68 6.74
CA LYS A 60 12.06 -25.50 5.83
C LYS A 60 11.58 -24.62 4.68
N VAL A 61 12.25 -23.51 4.44
CA VAL A 61 12.03 -22.70 3.23
C VAL A 61 12.46 -23.56 2.04
N ASN A 62 11.48 -24.11 1.31
CA ASN A 62 11.77 -24.67 0.00
C ASN A 62 12.15 -23.49 -0.89
N MET A 63 13.42 -23.44 -1.29
CA MET A 63 13.88 -22.55 -2.36
C MET A 63 13.01 -22.83 -3.58
N LEU A 64 12.10 -21.92 -3.89
CA LEU A 64 11.31 -22.01 -5.11
C LEU A 64 12.29 -21.85 -6.27
N ALA A 65 12.25 -22.78 -7.21
CA ALA A 65 13.01 -22.65 -8.45
C ALA A 65 12.64 -21.31 -9.11
N GLU A 66 13.66 -20.53 -9.48
CA GLU A 66 13.48 -19.30 -10.24
C GLU A 66 12.72 -19.64 -11.52
N LYS A 67 11.50 -19.10 -11.67
CA LYS A 67 10.78 -19.20 -12.92
C LYS A 67 11.30 -18.11 -13.83
N GLU A 68 11.72 -18.49 -15.04
CA GLU A 68 11.97 -17.54 -16.13
C GLU A 68 10.73 -16.66 -16.34
N ALA A 69 10.85 -15.39 -15.99
CA ALA A 69 9.78 -14.42 -16.15
C ALA A 69 9.77 -13.90 -17.59
N LYS A 70 8.60 -13.91 -18.23
CA LYS A 70 8.41 -13.22 -19.52
C LYS A 70 8.47 -11.71 -19.31
N PHE A 71 9.33 -11.09 -20.10
CA PHE A 71 9.72 -9.68 -20.08
C PHE A 71 8.56 -8.73 -20.36
N ILE A 72 8.55 -7.59 -19.67
CA ILE A 72 7.80 -6.41 -20.09
C ILE A 72 8.79 -5.25 -20.10
N VAL A 73 9.05 -4.71 -21.30
CA VAL A 73 9.78 -3.44 -21.45
C VAL A 73 8.91 -2.35 -20.83
N LEU A 74 9.45 -1.65 -19.84
CA LEU A 74 8.78 -0.49 -19.28
C LEU A 74 8.66 0.58 -20.37
N ASN A 75 7.45 1.06 -20.63
CA ASN A 75 7.28 2.40 -21.21
C ASN A 75 8.03 3.39 -20.30
N HIS A 76 8.58 4.48 -20.87
CA HIS A 76 9.31 5.51 -20.10
C HIS A 76 8.61 5.79 -18.76
N LEU A 77 9.26 5.41 -17.65
CA LEU A 77 8.76 5.68 -16.31
C LEU A 77 8.71 7.20 -16.09
N PRO A 78 7.75 7.71 -15.31
CA PRO A 78 7.72 9.11 -14.96
C PRO A 78 8.84 9.42 -13.98
N THR A 79 9.29 10.68 -13.95
CA THR A 79 10.23 11.11 -12.90
C THR A 79 9.53 11.14 -11.55
N LYS A 80 10.33 11.12 -10.48
CA LYS A 80 9.84 11.27 -9.10
C LYS A 80 9.02 12.54 -8.93
N GLU A 81 9.46 13.65 -9.53
CA GLU A 81 8.82 14.96 -9.47
C GLU A 81 7.47 14.94 -10.19
N GLU A 82 7.34 14.22 -11.30
CA GLU A 82 6.07 14.07 -12.00
C GLU A 82 5.04 13.31 -11.16
N ILE A 83 5.47 12.22 -10.49
CA ILE A 83 4.62 11.47 -9.56
C ILE A 83 4.18 12.39 -8.42
N GLN A 84 5.10 13.11 -7.79
CA GLN A 84 4.81 14.02 -6.68
C GLN A 84 3.85 15.14 -7.08
N LYS A 85 4.06 15.76 -8.25
CA LYS A 85 3.17 16.81 -8.79
C LYS A 85 1.77 16.27 -9.03
N CYS A 86 1.64 15.08 -9.62
CA CYS A 86 0.35 14.44 -9.87
C CYS A 86 -0.39 14.17 -8.55
N MET A 87 0.28 13.55 -7.57
CA MET A 87 -0.32 13.23 -6.27
C MET A 87 -0.70 14.48 -5.47
N MET A 88 0.16 15.51 -5.46
CA MET A 88 -0.12 16.76 -4.77
C MET A 88 -1.33 17.48 -5.38
N LYS A 89 -1.39 17.56 -6.72
CA LYS A 89 -2.45 18.29 -7.43
C LYS A 89 -3.82 17.61 -7.34
N TYR A 90 -3.85 16.28 -7.41
CA TYR A 90 -5.11 15.54 -7.62
C TYR A 90 -5.54 14.69 -6.41
N VAL A 91 -4.63 14.41 -5.48
CA VAL A 91 -4.82 13.51 -4.33
C VAL A 91 -4.41 14.19 -3.01
N GLY A 92 -4.29 15.53 -3.03
CA GLY A 92 -3.91 16.38 -1.89
C GLY A 92 -4.97 16.43 -0.78
N ILE A 93 -5.05 17.58 -0.09
CA ILE A 93 -5.95 17.76 1.07
C ILE A 93 -7.42 17.67 0.64
N VAL A 94 -7.80 18.44 -0.38
CA VAL A 94 -9.16 18.45 -0.95
C VAL A 94 -9.20 17.59 -2.19
N ARG A 95 -10.19 16.71 -2.28
CA ARG A 95 -10.33 15.72 -3.36
C ARG A 95 -11.74 15.76 -3.92
N THR A 96 -11.88 15.40 -5.19
CA THR A 96 -13.16 15.11 -5.84
C THR A 96 -13.06 13.81 -6.64
N GLU A 97 -14.19 13.24 -7.03
CA GLU A 97 -14.23 12.09 -7.94
C GLU A 97 -13.47 12.40 -9.23
N GLN A 98 -13.62 13.63 -9.74
CA GLN A 98 -12.94 14.08 -10.95
C GLN A 98 -11.43 14.11 -10.74
N SER A 99 -10.94 14.75 -9.66
CA SER A 99 -9.50 14.86 -9.37
C SER A 99 -8.86 13.48 -9.22
N LEU A 100 -9.49 12.60 -8.44
CA LEU A 100 -8.99 11.25 -8.22
C LEU A 100 -9.05 10.39 -9.49
N SER A 101 -10.08 10.56 -10.32
CA SER A 101 -10.20 9.88 -11.61
C SER A 101 -9.11 10.33 -12.60
N TYR A 102 -8.71 11.61 -12.58
CA TYR A 102 -7.56 12.08 -13.33
C TYR A 102 -6.26 11.40 -12.87
N ALA A 103 -6.00 11.36 -11.56
CA ALA A 103 -4.84 10.68 -11.02
C ALA A 103 -4.81 9.19 -11.38
N LYS A 104 -5.96 8.50 -11.28
CA LYS A 104 -6.09 7.08 -11.65
C LYS A 104 -5.75 6.85 -13.12
N ARG A 105 -6.29 7.67 -14.03
CA ARG A 105 -6.00 7.58 -15.48
C ARG A 105 -4.54 7.90 -15.80
N TRP A 106 -3.93 8.84 -15.08
CA TRP A 106 -2.52 9.16 -15.26
C TRP A 106 -1.63 7.99 -14.84
N LEU A 107 -1.86 7.43 -13.64
CA LEU A 107 -1.13 6.26 -13.13
C LEU A 107 -1.29 5.01 -14.00
N SER A 108 -2.49 4.79 -14.58
CA SER A 108 -2.74 3.61 -15.41
C SER A 108 -1.89 3.54 -16.69
N LYS A 109 -1.33 4.67 -17.15
CA LYS A 109 -0.41 4.70 -18.30
C LYS A 109 0.87 3.89 -18.06
N TYR A 110 1.28 3.77 -16.80
CA TYR A 110 2.52 3.09 -16.41
C TYR A 110 2.29 1.63 -16.02
N GLY A 111 1.05 1.16 -15.84
CA GLY A 111 0.70 -0.26 -15.79
C GLY A 111 1.38 -1.14 -14.72
N VAL A 112 2.00 -0.55 -13.68
CA VAL A 112 2.92 -1.25 -12.76
C VAL A 112 2.33 -2.48 -12.08
N ARG A 113 1.03 -2.49 -11.83
CA ARG A 113 0.37 -3.59 -11.10
C ARG A 113 0.22 -4.89 -11.89
N ASN A 114 0.29 -4.80 -13.21
CA ASN A 114 0.23 -5.94 -14.12
C ASN A 114 1.61 -6.43 -14.55
N MET A 115 2.69 -5.80 -14.06
CA MET A 115 4.04 -6.14 -14.46
C MET A 115 4.55 -7.37 -13.72
N ILE A 116 5.22 -8.24 -14.47
CA ILE A 116 6.13 -9.23 -13.92
C ILE A 116 7.52 -8.60 -14.10
N LEU A 117 8.14 -8.21 -13.00
CA LEU A 117 9.42 -7.50 -13.01
C LEU A 117 10.53 -8.48 -12.64
N GLN A 118 11.63 -8.42 -13.38
CA GLN A 118 12.89 -9.01 -12.94
C GLN A 118 13.66 -7.94 -12.19
N HIS A 119 13.79 -8.10 -10.87
CA HIS A 119 14.39 -7.07 -10.04
C HIS A 119 15.89 -6.91 -10.28
N ASP A 120 16.58 -7.96 -10.73
CA ASP A 120 18.05 -7.99 -10.88
C ASP A 120 18.58 -7.10 -12.01
N VAL A 121 17.72 -6.69 -12.95
CA VAL A 121 18.08 -5.86 -14.10
C VAL A 121 17.65 -4.40 -13.92
N LEU A 122 16.92 -4.09 -12.86
CA LEU A 122 16.44 -2.75 -12.60
C LEU A 122 17.45 -1.98 -11.75
N THR A 123 17.63 -0.71 -12.09
CA THR A 123 18.33 0.23 -11.22
C THR A 123 17.53 0.48 -9.94
N ASN A 124 18.21 0.91 -8.87
CA ASN A 124 17.56 1.32 -7.63
C ASN A 124 16.53 2.45 -7.85
N GLU A 125 16.79 3.32 -8.83
CA GLU A 125 15.88 4.40 -9.19
C GLU A 125 14.59 3.86 -9.82
N GLU A 126 14.68 2.94 -10.79
CA GLU A 126 13.52 2.31 -11.41
C GLU A 126 12.68 1.54 -10.39
N ILE A 127 13.32 0.76 -9.49
CA ILE A 127 12.64 0.07 -8.39
C ILE A 127 11.89 1.06 -7.50
N THR A 128 12.52 2.19 -7.19
CA THR A 128 11.90 3.25 -6.38
C THR A 128 10.67 3.84 -7.07
N LEU A 129 10.76 4.16 -8.36
CA LEU A 129 9.66 4.72 -9.13
C LEU A 129 8.49 3.72 -9.25
N ILE A 130 8.79 2.45 -9.49
CA ILE A 130 7.79 1.38 -9.54
C ILE A 130 7.07 1.23 -8.19
N ASN A 131 7.82 1.25 -7.09
CA ASN A 131 7.26 1.19 -5.74
C ASN A 131 6.38 2.42 -5.45
N MET A 132 6.83 3.62 -5.83
CA MET A 132 6.05 4.85 -5.71
C MET A 132 4.74 4.75 -6.50
N LEU A 133 4.78 4.35 -7.78
CA LEU A 133 3.60 4.20 -8.62
C LEU A 133 2.62 3.18 -8.03
N THR A 134 3.12 2.05 -7.52
CA THR A 134 2.30 1.02 -6.88
C THR A 134 1.57 1.56 -5.65
N VAL A 135 2.28 2.26 -4.78
CA VAL A 135 1.69 2.88 -3.58
C VAL A 135 0.69 3.98 -3.96
N CYS A 136 1.02 4.83 -4.94
CA CYS A 136 0.14 5.88 -5.44
C CYS A 136 -1.18 5.32 -5.97
N GLU A 137 -1.13 4.24 -6.75
CA GLU A 137 -2.32 3.57 -7.26
C GLU A 137 -3.19 3.02 -6.11
N LEU A 138 -2.58 2.38 -5.11
CA LEU A 138 -3.30 1.90 -3.93
C LEU A 138 -3.99 3.05 -3.18
N ILE A 139 -3.33 4.19 -3.03
CA ILE A 139 -3.91 5.39 -2.40
C ILE A 139 -5.10 5.90 -3.22
N VAL A 140 -4.90 6.14 -4.52
CA VAL A 140 -5.92 6.75 -5.40
C VAL A 140 -7.16 5.88 -5.48
N VAL A 141 -7.01 4.57 -5.72
CA VAL A 141 -8.18 3.69 -5.84
C VAL A 141 -8.91 3.56 -4.49
N SER A 142 -8.19 3.59 -3.37
CA SER A 142 -8.81 3.58 -2.03
C SER A 142 -9.51 4.90 -1.71
N ALA A 143 -8.98 6.03 -2.15
CA ALA A 143 -9.63 7.34 -2.02
C ALA A 143 -10.87 7.47 -2.91
N LEU A 144 -10.87 6.89 -4.12
CA LEU A 144 -12.04 6.84 -5.00
C LEU A 144 -13.17 6.03 -4.39
N GLN A 145 -12.85 4.85 -3.84
CA GLN A 145 -13.83 3.94 -3.25
C GLN A 145 -14.51 4.51 -1.99
N ARG A 146 -13.90 5.50 -1.33
CA ARG A 146 -14.47 6.16 -0.16
C ARG A 146 -15.25 7.41 -0.58
N GLU A 147 -16.56 7.27 -0.58
CA GLU A 147 -17.54 8.33 -0.90
C GLU A 147 -18.07 8.97 0.39
N GLU A 148 -17.16 9.53 1.18
CA GLU A 148 -17.44 10.25 2.44
C GLU A 148 -16.23 11.08 2.84
N SER A 149 -16.39 11.97 3.82
CA SER A 149 -15.27 12.68 4.45
C SER A 149 -15.08 12.24 5.89
N ILE A 150 -13.86 11.82 6.23
CA ILE A 150 -13.49 11.33 7.56
C ILE A 150 -11.99 11.49 7.83
N GLY A 151 -11.65 12.17 8.94
CA GLY A 151 -10.26 12.36 9.37
C GLY A 151 -9.40 13.05 8.30
N GLY A 152 -8.25 12.45 7.95
CA GLY A 152 -7.37 12.95 6.88
C GLY A 152 -7.86 12.69 5.45
N HIS A 153 -9.07 12.16 5.29
CA HIS A 153 -9.70 11.98 3.99
C HIS A 153 -10.88 12.93 3.82
N TYR A 154 -10.68 13.97 3.00
CA TYR A 154 -11.71 14.95 2.69
C TYR A 154 -12.06 14.93 1.19
N ARG A 155 -13.35 14.75 0.90
CA ARG A 155 -13.97 14.74 -0.43
C ARG A 155 -14.98 15.88 -0.48
N SER A 156 -14.73 16.93 -1.26
CA SER A 156 -15.65 18.08 -1.30
C SER A 156 -16.98 17.76 -1.99
N ASP A 157 -17.01 16.72 -2.81
CA ASP A 157 -18.20 16.13 -3.43
C ASP A 157 -18.93 15.12 -2.52
N TYR A 158 -18.30 14.71 -1.41
CA TYR A 158 -18.90 13.88 -0.35
C TYR A 158 -18.49 14.45 1.03
N PRO A 159 -18.98 15.65 1.41
CA PRO A 159 -18.49 16.38 2.58
C PRO A 159 -18.90 15.73 3.91
N ASP A 160 -19.96 14.94 3.91
CA ASP A 160 -20.49 14.31 5.11
C ASP A 160 -19.84 12.96 5.39
N ARG A 161 -19.79 12.62 6.68
CA ARG A 161 -19.34 11.32 7.15
C ARG A 161 -20.46 10.31 7.06
N ASN A 162 -20.17 9.10 6.58
CA ASN A 162 -21.13 8.00 6.59
C ASN A 162 -21.07 7.24 7.93
N ILE A 163 -22.22 6.74 8.41
CA ILE A 163 -22.35 6.10 9.73
C ILE A 163 -21.69 4.69 9.75
N GLY A 164 -21.47 4.07 8.58
CA GLY A 164 -20.83 2.77 8.47
C GLY A 164 -19.29 2.81 8.61
N LYS A 165 -18.73 2.03 9.54
CA LYS A 165 -17.26 1.80 9.59
C LYS A 165 -16.80 1.03 8.35
N LYS A 166 -16.14 1.71 7.41
CA LYS A 166 -15.53 1.09 6.23
C LYS A 166 -14.00 1.11 6.30
N GLU A 167 -13.40 -0.01 6.66
CA GLU A 167 -11.97 -0.26 6.40
C GLU A 167 -11.82 -0.74 4.94
N ILE A 168 -10.93 -0.10 4.19
CA ILE A 168 -10.65 -0.48 2.80
C ILE A 168 -9.43 -1.39 2.80
N VAL A 169 -9.66 -2.69 2.62
CA VAL A 169 -8.60 -3.70 2.51
C VAL A 169 -8.53 -4.20 1.07
N ARG A 170 -7.34 -4.18 0.48
CA ARG A 170 -7.09 -4.71 -0.87
C ARG A 170 -6.26 -5.98 -0.77
N VAL A 171 -6.77 -7.07 -1.32
CA VAL A 171 -6.07 -8.36 -1.39
C VAL A 171 -5.84 -8.69 -2.86
N LYS A 172 -4.60 -9.06 -3.23
CA LYS A 172 -4.31 -9.61 -4.55
C LYS A 172 -4.95 -11.00 -4.60
N ARG A 173 -6.09 -11.14 -5.30
CA ARG A 173 -6.69 -12.47 -5.53
C ARG A 173 -5.67 -13.32 -6.30
N LYS A 174 -5.41 -14.55 -5.83
CA LYS A 174 -4.66 -15.53 -6.63
C LYS A 174 -5.40 -15.67 -7.96
N ARG A 175 -4.70 -15.58 -9.10
CA ARG A 175 -5.24 -16.11 -10.35
C ARG A 175 -5.53 -17.58 -10.07
N GLN A 176 -6.80 -17.98 -10.12
CA GLN A 176 -7.12 -19.39 -10.27
C GLN A 176 -6.48 -19.79 -11.59
N LEU A 177 -5.40 -20.57 -11.52
CA LEU A 177 -4.94 -21.35 -12.65
C LEU A 177 -6.05 -22.38 -12.84
N VAL A 178 -6.88 -22.17 -13.87
CA VAL A 178 -7.76 -23.21 -14.41
C VAL A 178 -6.92 -24.03 -15.37
#